data_AF-A0A529HI89-F1
#
_entry.id   AF-A0A529HI89-F1
#
_cell.length_a   1.000
_cell.length_b   1.000
_cell.length_c   1.000
_cell.angle_alpha   90.00
_cell.angle_beta   90.00
_cell.angle_gamma   90.00
#
_symmetry.space_group_name_H-M   'P 1'
#
loop_
_entity.id
_entity.type
_entity.pdbx_description
1 polymer ?
#
loop_
_entity_poly.entity_id
_entity_poly.type
_entity_poly.pdbx_seq_one_letter_code
_entity_poly.pdbx_strand_id
1 'polypeptide(L)'
;GLLGTIDTIKANGDEVVVTLKGGNADFPYMMTDYHLVIQPNGGKDDPAAGIGAGPYKVTVNEPGVRHGGERFKNYWQGDKRGHADQIEITVINDATARISALRSNQVHMIDRVEPKVVDLVKRIPGVTVQNVSGRGYYCFNMFCDTPPFDNNDLRMALKLAMDREQMLDKILRGYGSV
;
A
#
# COMPACT_ATOMS: atom_id res chain seq x y z
N GLY A 1 5.69 17.15 -10.36
CA GLY A 1 6.00 15.94 -9.57
C GLY A 1 5.70 16.20 -8.10
N LEU A 2 5.71 15.15 -7.27
CA LEU A 2 5.33 15.19 -5.84
C LEU A 2 5.97 16.38 -5.10
N LEU A 3 7.26 16.63 -5.31
CA LEU A 3 8.04 17.69 -4.65
C LEU A 3 8.05 19.03 -5.39
N GLY A 4 7.19 19.23 -6.40
CA GLY A 4 7.25 20.39 -7.30
C GLY A 4 6.99 21.75 -6.64
N THR A 5 6.32 21.74 -5.47
CA THR A 5 6.00 22.94 -4.67
C THR A 5 7.13 23.38 -3.75
N ILE A 6 8.19 22.57 -3.61
CA ILE A 6 9.37 22.91 -2.83
C ILE A 6 10.27 23.85 -3.64
N ASP A 7 10.73 24.91 -2.99
CA ASP A 7 11.72 25.85 -3.53
C ASP A 7 13.14 25.42 -3.16
N THR A 8 13.42 25.32 -1.85
CA THR A 8 14.74 24.87 -1.37
C THR A 8 14.63 23.89 -0.19
N ILE A 9 15.64 23.03 -0.05
CA ILE A 9 15.84 22.14 1.09
C ILE A 9 17.28 22.38 1.58
N LYS A 10 17.45 22.72 2.86
CA LYS A 10 18.75 23.01 3.45
C LYS A 10 18.89 22.30 4.79
N ALA A 11 20.09 21.79 5.06
CA ALA A 11 20.46 21.38 6.41
C ALA A 11 20.87 22.61 7.23
N ASN A 12 20.45 22.67 8.49
CA ASN A 12 20.82 23.68 9.46
C ASN A 12 21.17 22.97 10.79
N GLY A 13 22.42 22.49 10.91
CA GLY A 13 22.79 21.58 12.00
C GLY A 13 21.99 20.27 11.92
N ASP A 14 21.27 19.95 12.99
CA ASP A 14 20.38 18.78 13.08
C ASP A 14 18.98 19.02 12.49
N GLU A 15 18.71 20.23 11.99
CA GLU A 15 17.43 20.58 11.38
C GLU A 15 17.46 20.47 9.86
N VAL A 16 16.31 20.14 9.27
CA VAL A 16 16.07 20.28 7.83
C VAL A 16 15.07 21.40 7.61
N VAL A 17 15.50 22.46 6.92
CA VAL A 17 14.66 23.61 6.57
C VAL A 17 14.17 23.44 5.14
N VAL A 18 12.85 23.41 4.95
CA VAL A 18 12.20 23.32 3.64
C VAL A 18 11.47 24.63 3.36
N THR A 19 11.86 25.33 2.31
CA THR A 19 11.16 26.53 1.81
C THR A 19 10.22 26.15 0.68
N LEU A 20 8.97 26.61 0.72
CA LEU A 20 7.96 26.34 -0.28
C LEU A 20 7.81 27.54 -1.24
N LYS A 21 7.47 27.27 -2.50
CA LYS A 21 7.21 28.32 -3.50
C LYS A 21 5.96 29.15 -3.20
N GLY A 22 5.09 28.65 -2.32
CA GLY A 22 3.86 29.29 -1.87
C GLY A 22 3.21 28.49 -0.75
N GLY A 23 2.10 28.99 -0.20
CA GLY A 23 1.35 28.30 0.86
C GLY A 23 0.86 26.92 0.38
N ASN A 24 1.15 25.87 1.16
CA ASN A 24 0.71 24.51 0.87
C ASN A 24 0.29 23.80 2.18
N ALA A 25 -1.02 23.67 2.39
CA ALA A 25 -1.56 23.00 3.58
C ALA A 25 -1.29 21.49 3.60
N ASP A 26 -1.04 20.88 2.44
CA ASP A 26 -0.81 19.43 2.30
C ASP A 26 0.65 19.04 2.53
N PHE A 27 1.55 20.01 2.68
CA PHE A 27 2.99 19.74 2.84
C PHE A 27 3.31 18.75 3.96
N PRO A 28 2.75 18.86 5.19
CA PRO A 28 3.01 17.88 6.24
C PRO A 28 2.58 16.45 5.88
N TYR A 29 1.46 16.30 5.17
CA TYR A 29 0.99 14.99 4.72
C TYR A 29 1.87 14.41 3.62
N MET A 30 2.31 15.25 2.68
CA MET A 30 3.24 14.86 1.62
C MET A 30 4.56 14.32 2.19
N MET A 31 5.05 14.88 3.31
CA MET A 31 6.27 14.40 3.96
C MET A 31 6.12 13.00 4.61
N THR A 32 4.92 12.43 4.65
CA THR A 32 4.66 11.05 5.10
C THR A 32 4.60 10.04 3.97
N ASP A 33 4.78 10.48 2.72
CA ASP A 33 4.66 9.64 1.54
C ASP A 33 5.76 8.57 1.48
N TYR A 34 5.38 7.34 1.16
CA TYR A 34 6.28 6.18 1.18
C TYR A 34 7.39 6.23 0.12
N HIS A 35 7.27 7.10 -0.90
CA HIS A 35 8.35 7.33 -1.86
C HIS A 35 9.50 8.16 -1.28
N LEU A 36 9.30 8.85 -0.15
CA LEU A 36 10.30 9.72 0.49
C LEU A 36 11.12 8.96 1.54
N VAL A 37 11.72 7.84 1.13
CA VAL A 37 12.54 7.00 2.01
C VAL A 37 13.82 7.72 2.41
N ILE A 38 14.11 7.75 3.71
CA ILE A 38 15.38 8.26 4.25
C ILE A 38 16.43 7.16 4.16
N GLN A 39 17.48 7.40 3.36
CA GLN A 39 18.61 6.51 3.14
C GLN A 39 19.93 7.28 3.23
N PRO A 40 21.07 6.59 3.49
CA PRO A 40 22.40 7.20 3.38
C PRO A 40 22.58 7.89 2.02
N ASN A 41 23.11 9.12 2.03
CA ASN A 41 23.29 9.95 0.82
C ASN A 41 22.01 10.09 -0.05
N GLY A 42 20.82 9.94 0.55
CA GLY A 42 19.54 9.96 -0.16
C GLY A 42 19.34 8.79 -1.13
N GLY A 43 20.07 7.68 -0.97
CA GLY A 43 19.99 6.52 -1.85
C GLY A 43 20.62 6.73 -3.23
N LYS A 44 21.42 7.79 -3.42
CA LYS A 44 22.10 8.09 -4.70
C LYS A 44 23.14 7.04 -5.07
N ASP A 45 23.78 6.43 -4.08
CA ASP A 45 24.83 5.43 -4.29
C ASP A 45 24.22 4.09 -4.73
N ASP A 46 23.19 3.65 -4.02
CA ASP A 46 22.36 2.50 -4.39
C ASP A 46 20.96 2.61 -3.75
N PRO A 47 19.90 2.92 -4.53
CA PRO A 47 18.55 3.03 -4.00
C PRO A 47 17.95 1.69 -3.59
N ALA A 48 18.51 0.57 -4.07
CA ALA A 48 18.07 -0.79 -3.79
C ALA A 48 18.82 -1.43 -2.60
N ALA A 49 19.76 -0.72 -1.98
CA ALA A 49 20.55 -1.19 -0.85
C ALA A 49 19.71 -1.63 0.36
N GLY A 50 18.45 -1.19 0.45
CA GLY A 50 17.54 -1.59 1.52
C GLY A 50 17.92 -1.02 2.89
N ILE A 51 18.71 0.06 2.92
CA ILE A 51 19.16 0.70 4.15
C ILE A 51 18.15 1.79 4.55
N GLY A 52 17.47 1.60 5.68
CA GLY A 52 16.53 2.57 6.23
C GLY A 52 16.58 2.65 7.75
N ALA A 53 15.74 3.50 8.33
CA ALA A 53 15.65 3.71 9.78
C ALA A 53 14.54 2.89 10.45
N GLY A 54 14.12 1.78 9.84
CA GLY A 54 13.04 0.90 10.32
C GLY A 54 13.51 -0.14 11.36
N PRO A 55 12.59 -0.91 11.94
CA PRO A 55 12.91 -1.92 12.96
C PRO A 55 13.47 -3.23 12.40
N TYR A 56 13.52 -3.39 11.07
CA TYR A 56 14.07 -4.58 10.41
C TYR A 56 15.17 -4.17 9.42
N LYS A 57 16.27 -4.91 9.42
CA LYS A 57 17.35 -4.81 8.43
C LYS A 57 17.03 -5.78 7.30
N VAL A 58 17.02 -5.29 6.06
CA VAL A 58 16.78 -6.13 4.87
C VAL A 58 17.88 -7.19 4.76
N THR A 59 17.49 -8.45 4.59
CA THR A 59 18.40 -9.60 4.41
C THR A 59 18.25 -10.24 3.04
N VAL A 60 17.08 -10.14 2.42
CA VAL A 60 16.82 -10.63 1.06
C VAL A 60 15.90 -9.67 0.32
N ASN A 61 16.24 -9.38 -0.92
CA ASN A 61 15.46 -8.56 -1.84
C ASN A 61 15.52 -9.19 -3.23
N GLU A 62 14.55 -10.06 -3.53
CA GLU A 62 14.42 -10.77 -4.80
C GLU A 62 13.11 -10.32 -5.46
N PRO A 63 13.12 -9.25 -6.28
CA PRO A 63 11.91 -8.68 -6.85
C PRO A 63 11.02 -9.71 -7.55
N GLY A 64 9.74 -9.74 -7.19
CA GLY A 64 8.77 -10.68 -7.73
C GLY A 64 8.83 -12.09 -7.14
N VAL A 65 9.77 -12.37 -6.24
CA VAL A 65 9.95 -13.68 -5.57
C VAL A 65 9.73 -13.54 -4.07
N ARG A 66 10.60 -12.80 -3.38
CA ARG A 66 10.51 -12.58 -1.93
C ARG A 66 11.32 -11.40 -1.44
N HIS A 67 10.87 -10.84 -0.32
CA HIS A 67 11.58 -9.81 0.44
C HIS A 67 11.61 -10.22 1.91
N GLY A 68 12.69 -9.94 2.62
CA GLY A 68 12.81 -10.35 4.01
C GLY A 68 13.82 -9.54 4.78
N GLY A 69 13.70 -9.60 6.10
CA GLY A 69 14.57 -8.87 7.00
C GLY A 69 14.56 -9.45 8.40
N GLU A 70 15.66 -9.21 9.11
CA GLU A 70 15.84 -9.58 10.51
C GLU A 70 15.67 -8.35 11.41
N ARG A 71 15.24 -8.58 12.64
CA ARG A 71 15.04 -7.52 13.63
C ARG A 71 16.33 -6.73 13.87
N PHE A 72 16.26 -5.41 13.77
CA PHE A 72 17.38 -4.52 14.08
C PHE A 72 17.41 -4.21 15.58
N LYS A 73 18.35 -4.83 16.32
CA LYS A 73 18.46 -4.71 17.78
C LYS A 73 18.65 -3.27 18.28
N ASN A 74 19.21 -2.39 17.46
CA ASN A 74 19.48 -0.99 17.82
C ASN A 74 18.43 -0.03 17.26
N TYR A 75 17.19 -0.49 17.05
CA TYR A 75 16.11 0.37 16.61
C TYR A 75 15.87 1.50 17.61
N TRP A 76 15.77 2.73 17.13
CA TRP A 76 15.75 3.94 17.96
C TRP A 76 14.51 4.07 18.86
N GLN A 77 13.41 3.35 18.56
CA GLN A 77 12.26 3.26 19.47
C GLN A 77 12.31 2.03 20.39
N GLY A 78 13.44 1.32 20.45
CA GLY A 78 13.60 0.09 21.24
C GLY A 78 12.59 -0.99 20.87
N ASP A 79 12.03 -1.66 21.87
CA ASP A 79 11.10 -2.78 21.71
C ASP A 79 9.65 -2.36 21.35
N LYS A 80 9.39 -1.06 21.12
CA LYS A 80 8.05 -0.57 20.75
C LYS A 80 7.57 -1.06 19.38
N ARG A 81 8.49 -1.54 18.52
CA ARG A 81 8.19 -2.13 17.21
C ARG A 81 9.13 -3.29 16.90
N GLY A 82 8.79 -4.03 15.84
CA GLY A 82 9.60 -5.14 15.35
C GLY A 82 9.59 -6.32 16.30
N HIS A 83 8.41 -6.88 16.59
CA HIS A 83 8.25 -7.93 17.61
C HIS A 83 8.66 -9.34 17.14
N ALA A 84 8.81 -9.55 15.83
CA ALA A 84 9.29 -10.81 15.28
C ALA A 84 10.80 -10.77 15.09
N ASP A 85 11.48 -11.91 15.23
CA ASP A 85 12.92 -12.01 14.95
C ASP A 85 13.21 -11.84 13.45
N GLN A 86 12.29 -12.32 12.60
CA GLN A 86 12.37 -12.24 11.15
C GLN A 86 10.99 -11.96 10.56
N ILE A 87 10.98 -11.21 9.45
CA ILE A 87 9.84 -11.07 8.55
C ILE A 87 10.22 -11.54 7.15
N GLU A 88 9.29 -12.19 6.48
CA GLU A 88 9.41 -12.59 5.08
C GLU A 88 8.08 -12.34 4.37
N ILE A 89 8.18 -11.72 3.20
CA ILE A 89 7.09 -11.43 2.27
C ILE A 89 7.39 -12.27 1.03
N THR A 90 6.63 -13.34 0.83
CA THR A 90 6.72 -14.19 -0.36
C THR A 90 5.66 -13.79 -1.38
N VAL A 91 6.04 -13.69 -2.66
CA VAL A 91 5.13 -13.35 -3.73
C VAL A 91 4.41 -14.60 -4.22
N ILE A 92 3.11 -14.69 -3.93
CA ILE A 92 2.22 -15.75 -4.42
C ILE A 92 1.08 -15.10 -5.20
N ASN A 93 1.23 -15.04 -6.53
CA ASN A 93 0.29 -14.34 -7.41
C ASN A 93 -1.09 -15.04 -7.45
N ASP A 94 -1.10 -16.38 -7.54
CA ASP A 94 -2.35 -17.13 -7.57
C ASP A 94 -3.07 -17.11 -6.21
N ALA A 95 -4.33 -16.67 -6.22
CA ALA A 95 -5.13 -16.52 -5.00
C ALA A 95 -5.42 -17.87 -4.31
N THR A 96 -5.60 -18.94 -5.09
CA THR A 96 -5.89 -20.28 -4.56
C THR A 96 -4.66 -20.86 -3.87
N ALA A 97 -3.49 -20.69 -4.48
CA ALA A 97 -2.21 -21.06 -3.90
C ALA A 97 -1.93 -20.27 -2.61
N ARG A 98 -2.23 -18.97 -2.58
CA ARG A 98 -2.06 -18.12 -1.39
C ARG A 98 -2.95 -18.58 -0.22
N ILE A 99 -4.22 -18.93 -0.47
CA ILE A 99 -5.12 -19.52 0.54
C ILE A 99 -4.62 -20.90 1.01
N SER A 100 -4.09 -21.70 0.09
CA SER A 100 -3.54 -23.03 0.41
C SER A 100 -2.28 -22.94 1.28
N ALA A 101 -1.40 -21.98 1.00
CA ALA A 101 -0.23 -21.67 1.83
C ALA A 101 -0.63 -21.24 3.24
N LEU A 102 -1.67 -20.41 3.38
CA LEU A 102 -2.21 -20.04 4.69
C LEU A 102 -2.78 -21.26 5.43
N ARG A 103 -3.58 -22.08 4.75
CA ARG A 103 -4.20 -23.27 5.34
C ARG A 103 -3.19 -24.31 5.81
N SER A 104 -2.07 -24.45 5.10
CA SER A 104 -0.98 -25.37 5.44
C SER A 104 0.04 -24.76 6.42
N ASN A 105 -0.21 -23.55 6.91
CA ASN A 105 0.68 -22.80 7.81
C ASN A 105 2.08 -22.54 7.21
N GLN A 106 2.19 -22.50 5.87
CA GLN A 106 3.40 -22.05 5.17
C GLN A 106 3.58 -20.53 5.28
N VAL A 107 2.48 -19.79 5.43
CA VAL A 107 2.48 -18.34 5.70
C VAL A 107 1.57 -18.02 6.86
N HIS A 108 1.93 -16.99 7.64
CA HIS A 108 1.15 -16.54 8.80
C HIS A 108 0.03 -15.56 8.42
N MET A 109 0.17 -14.87 7.29
CA MET A 109 -0.75 -13.84 6.84
C MET A 109 -0.79 -13.82 5.32
N ILE A 110 -1.97 -13.52 4.76
CA ILE A 110 -2.15 -13.23 3.34
C ILE A 110 -2.95 -11.94 3.20
N ASP A 111 -2.74 -11.25 2.08
CA ASP A 111 -3.53 -10.10 1.67
C ASP A 111 -4.50 -10.46 0.54
N ARG A 112 -5.34 -9.47 0.17
CA ARG A 112 -6.22 -9.51 -1.01
C ARG A 112 -7.10 -10.77 -1.06
N VAL A 113 -7.80 -11.06 0.03
CA VAL A 113 -8.80 -12.12 0.06
C VAL A 113 -10.04 -11.66 -0.70
N GLU A 114 -10.41 -12.37 -1.76
CA GLU A 114 -11.56 -12.00 -2.59
C GLU A 114 -12.89 -12.21 -1.82
N PRO A 115 -13.86 -11.29 -1.93
CA PRO A 115 -15.12 -11.40 -1.17
C PRO A 115 -15.87 -12.72 -1.34
N LYS A 116 -15.83 -13.33 -2.54
CA LYS A 116 -16.47 -14.62 -2.82
C LYS A 116 -15.89 -15.80 -2.01
N VAL A 117 -14.64 -15.72 -1.55
CA VAL A 117 -13.99 -16.81 -0.79
C VAL A 117 -13.79 -16.50 0.70
N VAL A 118 -14.20 -15.32 1.18
CA VAL A 118 -14.02 -14.95 2.60
C VAL A 118 -14.67 -15.98 3.54
N ASP A 119 -15.88 -16.46 3.23
CA ASP A 119 -16.58 -17.45 4.07
C ASP A 119 -15.81 -18.79 4.15
N LEU A 120 -15.06 -19.14 3.10
CA LEU A 120 -14.18 -20.32 3.11
C LEU A 120 -12.94 -20.08 3.96
N VAL A 121 -12.34 -18.89 3.88
CA VAL A 121 -11.16 -18.52 4.68
C VAL A 121 -11.48 -18.45 6.16
N LYS A 122 -12.65 -17.91 6.54
CA LYS A 122 -13.14 -17.86 7.93
C LYS A 122 -13.28 -19.24 8.59
N ARG A 123 -13.37 -20.31 7.80
CA ARG A 123 -13.47 -21.70 8.30
C ARG A 123 -12.11 -22.34 8.57
N ILE A 124 -11.00 -21.68 8.22
CA ILE A 124 -9.66 -22.22 8.49
C ILE A 124 -9.37 -22.06 10.00
N PRO A 125 -9.06 -23.15 10.74
CA PRO A 125 -8.77 -23.06 12.16
C PRO A 125 -7.61 -22.10 12.45
N GLY A 126 -7.75 -21.27 13.47
CA GLY A 126 -6.71 -20.31 13.88
C GLY A 126 -6.55 -19.08 12.99
N VAL A 127 -7.30 -18.97 11.89
CA VAL A 127 -7.27 -17.81 10.99
C VAL A 127 -8.39 -16.83 11.35
N THR A 128 -8.05 -15.55 11.37
CA THR A 128 -9.05 -14.46 11.43
C THR A 128 -9.03 -13.66 10.15
N VAL A 129 -10.20 -13.20 9.71
CA VAL A 129 -10.31 -12.29 8.55
C VAL A 129 -10.57 -10.89 9.08
N GLN A 130 -9.63 -9.98 8.81
CA GLN A 130 -9.75 -8.57 9.13
C GLN A 130 -10.27 -7.82 7.91
N ASN A 131 -11.40 -7.12 8.05
CA ASN A 131 -11.91 -6.19 7.04
C ASN A 131 -11.74 -4.77 7.57
N VAL A 132 -10.97 -3.95 6.85
CA VAL A 132 -10.68 -2.56 7.23
C VAL A 132 -11.00 -1.67 6.04
N SER A 133 -11.77 -0.60 6.28
CA SER A 133 -12.04 0.41 5.26
C SER A 133 -10.73 1.06 4.80
N GLY A 134 -10.36 0.79 3.55
CA GLY A 134 -9.18 1.37 2.92
C GLY A 134 -9.51 2.54 2.00
N ARG A 135 -8.49 3.09 1.34
CA ARG A 135 -8.63 4.16 0.33
C ARG A 135 -8.96 3.64 -1.08
N GLY A 136 -9.13 2.33 -1.24
CA GLY A 136 -9.44 1.73 -2.53
C GLY A 136 -10.85 2.10 -3.00
N TYR A 137 -10.98 2.47 -4.27
CA TYR A 137 -12.27 2.76 -4.89
C TYR A 137 -12.32 2.09 -6.28
N TYR A 138 -13.45 1.46 -6.61
CA TYR A 138 -13.68 0.90 -7.93
C TYR A 138 -14.33 1.96 -8.82
N CYS A 139 -13.64 2.32 -9.90
CA CYS A 139 -14.11 3.33 -10.84
C CYS A 139 -14.13 2.79 -12.27
N PHE A 140 -15.06 3.31 -13.06
CA PHE A 140 -15.04 3.21 -14.50
C PHE A 140 -14.43 4.50 -15.06
N ASN A 141 -13.15 4.46 -15.39
CA ASN A 141 -12.42 5.64 -15.87
C ASN A 141 -12.82 5.96 -17.31
N MET A 142 -13.13 7.24 -17.54
CA MET A 142 -13.53 7.77 -18.84
C MET A 142 -12.62 8.94 -19.18
N PHE A 143 -11.90 8.87 -20.31
CA PHE A 143 -11.08 9.97 -20.79
C PHE A 143 -11.97 11.05 -21.41
N CYS A 144 -12.18 12.15 -20.68
CA CYS A 144 -13.11 13.21 -21.06
C CYS A 144 -12.70 14.02 -22.31
N ASP A 145 -11.54 13.74 -22.89
CA ASP A 145 -11.00 14.36 -24.10
C ASP A 145 -10.97 13.40 -25.31
N THR A 146 -11.49 12.18 -25.14
CA THR A 146 -11.42 11.11 -26.14
C THR A 146 -12.82 10.59 -26.46
N PRO A 147 -13.25 10.59 -27.74
CA PRO A 147 -14.52 9.98 -28.13
C PRO A 147 -14.63 8.50 -27.74
N PRO A 148 -15.82 8.02 -27.31
CA PRO A 148 -17.07 8.78 -27.19
C PRO A 148 -17.25 9.46 -25.82
N PHE A 149 -16.24 9.38 -24.95
CA PHE A 149 -16.30 9.89 -23.58
C PHE A 149 -16.09 11.40 -23.47
N ASP A 150 -15.79 12.10 -24.56
CA ASP A 150 -15.83 13.55 -24.66
C ASP A 150 -17.27 14.11 -24.51
N ASN A 151 -18.28 13.33 -24.88
CA ASN A 151 -19.70 13.66 -24.68
C ASN A 151 -20.12 13.52 -23.20
N ASN A 152 -20.52 14.64 -22.57
CA ASN A 152 -20.99 14.66 -21.18
C ASN A 152 -22.27 13.86 -20.94
N ASP A 153 -23.21 13.88 -21.88
CA ASP A 153 -24.49 13.19 -21.75
C ASP A 153 -24.28 11.67 -21.76
N LEU A 154 -23.33 11.17 -22.57
CA LEU A 154 -22.94 9.76 -22.53
C LEU A 154 -22.36 9.37 -21.16
N ARG A 155 -21.43 10.17 -20.62
CA ARG A 155 -20.84 9.90 -19.30
C ARG A 155 -21.91 9.89 -18.20
N MET A 156 -22.88 10.81 -18.27
CA MET A 156 -24.00 10.85 -17.33
C MET A 156 -24.94 9.66 -17.49
N ALA A 157 -25.26 9.26 -18.72
CA ALA A 157 -26.06 8.07 -18.99
C ALA A 157 -25.41 6.81 -18.40
N LEU A 158 -24.11 6.61 -18.60
CA LEU A 158 -23.35 5.50 -18.00
C LEU A 158 -23.36 5.57 -16.47
N LYS A 159 -23.15 6.76 -15.88
CA LYS A 159 -23.15 6.95 -14.42
C LYS A 159 -24.49 6.56 -13.78
N LEU A 160 -25.61 6.89 -14.45
CA LEU A 160 -26.98 6.63 -14.00
C LEU A 160 -27.43 5.18 -14.28
N ALA A 161 -26.88 4.54 -15.31
CA ALA A 161 -27.17 3.14 -15.64
C ALA A 161 -26.59 2.14 -14.62
N MET A 162 -25.63 2.56 -13.79
CA MET A 162 -24.98 1.69 -12.81
C MET A 162 -25.77 1.61 -11.50
N ASP A 163 -26.29 0.42 -11.20
CA ASP A 163 -26.82 0.06 -9.87
C ASP A 163 -25.67 -0.33 -8.93
N ARG A 164 -25.15 0.67 -8.20
CA ARG A 164 -24.00 0.50 -7.29
C ARG A 164 -24.33 -0.39 -6.09
N GLU A 165 -25.57 -0.35 -5.61
CA GLU A 165 -26.02 -1.18 -4.49
C GLU A 165 -26.08 -2.65 -4.91
N GLN A 166 -26.63 -2.94 -6.10
CA GLN A 166 -26.61 -4.29 -6.65
C GLN A 166 -25.18 -4.78 -6.88
N MET A 167 -24.27 -3.94 -7.36
CA MET A 167 -22.85 -4.31 -7.49
C MET A 167 -22.21 -4.62 -6.15
N LEU A 168 -22.46 -3.82 -5.11
CA LEU A 168 -21.97 -4.06 -3.75
C LEU A 168 -22.48 -5.40 -3.20
N ASP A 169 -23.77 -5.69 -3.36
CA ASP A 169 -24.39 -6.95 -2.90
C ASP A 169 -23.87 -8.17 -3.68
N LYS A 170 -23.94 -8.12 -5.01
CA LYS A 170 -23.68 -9.29 -5.87
C LYS A 170 -22.21 -9.57 -6.11
N ILE A 171 -21.38 -8.54 -6.27
CA ILE A 171 -19.97 -8.68 -6.63
C ILE A 171 -19.10 -8.65 -5.38
N LEU A 172 -19.26 -7.60 -4.57
CA LEU A 172 -18.44 -7.40 -3.38
C LEU A 172 -19.01 -8.10 -2.14
N ARG A 173 -20.22 -8.67 -2.19
CA ARG A 173 -20.85 -9.42 -1.09
C ARG A 173 -20.86 -8.62 0.23
N GLY A 174 -21.09 -7.30 0.14
CA GLY A 174 -21.09 -6.38 1.27
C GLY A 174 -19.71 -5.93 1.76
N TYR A 175 -18.60 -6.34 1.13
CA TYR A 175 -17.24 -5.87 1.45
C TYR A 175 -16.92 -4.57 0.69
N GLY A 176 -17.60 -3.49 1.08
CA GLY A 176 -17.44 -2.16 0.52
C GLY A 176 -18.55 -1.21 0.96
N SER A 177 -18.58 -0.03 0.37
CA SER A 177 -19.64 0.97 0.57
C SER A 177 -19.88 1.73 -0.73
N VAL A 178 -21.08 2.30 -0.88
CA VAL A 178 -21.48 3.20 -1.97
C VAL A 178 -21.48 4.64 -1.47
#